data_AF-A0A1M3CH53-F1
#
_entry.id   AF-A0A1M3CH53-F1
#
_cell.length_a   1.000
_cell.length_b   1.000
_cell.length_c   1.000
_cell.angle_alpha   90.00
_cell.angle_beta   90.00
_cell.angle_gamma   90.00
#
_symmetry.space_group_name_H-M   'P 1'
#
loop_
_entity.id
_entity.type
_entity.pdbx_description
1 polymer ?
#
loop_
_entity_poly.entity_id
_entity_poly.type
_entity_poly.pdbx_seq_one_letter_code
_entity_poly.pdbx_strand_id
1 'polypeptide(L)'
;MTAWASAGISFWQTEIADRDKNKQRFSLDTYALLYEELTPIRLIQGVIYWYGLFSHQRGTFAWKGFLALMLDPAGDQAALASLGSA
;
A
#
# COMPACT_ATOMS: atom_id res chain seq x y z
N MET A 1 27.20 11.20 7.96
CA MET A 1 25.79 11.14 8.42
C MET A 1 24.92 11.30 7.19
N THR A 2 23.91 10.45 6.98
CA THR A 2 23.05 10.55 5.78
C THR A 2 22.11 11.76 5.90
N ALA A 3 21.66 12.30 4.76
CA ALA A 3 20.67 13.39 4.74
C ALA A 3 19.38 13.01 5.49
N TRP A 4 19.01 11.73 5.44
CA TRP A 4 17.91 11.18 6.23
C TRP A 4 18.14 11.36 7.73
N ALA A 5 19.30 10.95 8.23
CA ALA A 5 19.63 11.02 9.66
C ALA A 5 19.85 12.46 10.16
N SER A 6 20.34 13.38 9.31
CA SER A 6 20.67 14.74 9.74
C SER A 6 19.46 15.69 9.75
N ALA A 7 18.49 15.50 8.84
CA ALA A 7 17.33 16.39 8.73
C ALA A 7 16.08 15.70 8.18
N GLY A 8 16.24 14.68 7.33
CA GLY A 8 15.13 14.04 6.64
C GLY A 8 14.09 13.43 7.59
N ILE A 9 14.52 12.79 8.67
CA ILE A 9 13.60 12.19 9.65
C ILE A 9 12.73 13.25 10.35
N SER A 10 13.34 14.37 10.74
CA SER A 10 12.62 15.48 11.39
C SER A 10 11.60 16.10 10.43
N PHE A 11 12.01 16.36 9.19
CA PHE A 11 11.10 16.86 8.15
C PHE A 11 9.96 15.88 7.88
N TRP A 12 10.25 14.58 7.75
CA TRP A 12 9.23 13.57 7.54
C TRP A 12 8.22 13.54 8.70
N GLN A 13 8.68 13.54 9.95
CA GLN A 13 7.81 13.51 11.13
C GLN A 13 6.93 14.76 11.23
N THR A 14 7.47 15.93 10.94
CA THR A 14 6.83 17.23 11.25
C THR A 14 6.10 17.88 10.07
N GLU A 15 6.37 17.47 8.83
CA GLU A 15 5.72 18.02 7.64
C GLU A 15 4.95 16.96 6.84
N ILE A 16 5.40 15.71 6.82
CA ILE A 16 4.80 14.66 5.98
C ILE A 16 3.84 13.77 6.78
N ALA A 17 4.30 13.24 7.91
CA ALA A 17 3.56 12.27 8.72
C ALA A 17 2.62 12.91 9.75
N ASP A 18 2.78 14.21 10.04
CA ASP A 18 1.89 14.95 10.96
C ASP A 18 0.50 15.14 10.34
N ARG A 19 -0.40 14.21 10.66
CA ARG A 19 -1.77 14.19 10.16
C ARG A 19 -2.58 15.40 10.61
N ASP A 20 -2.43 15.85 11.85
CA ASP A 20 -3.25 16.95 12.39
C ASP A 20 -2.88 18.27 11.71
N LYS A 21 -1.57 18.51 11.53
CA LYS A 21 -1.07 19.65 10.78
C LYS A 21 -1.53 19.62 9.32
N ASN A 22 -1.44 18.47 8.66
CA ASN A 22 -1.85 18.34 7.26
C ASN A 22 -3.38 18.43 7.08
N LYS A 23 -4.16 17.95 8.06
CA LYS A 23 -5.62 18.14 8.08
C LYS A 23 -5.99 19.61 8.12
N GLN A 24 -5.31 20.40 8.95
CA GLN A 24 -5.53 21.85 9.01
C GLN A 24 -5.07 22.56 7.73
N ARG A 25 -3.91 22.18 7.19
CA ARG A 25 -3.30 22.84 6.01
C ARG A 25 -4.02 22.56 4.70
N PHE A 26 -4.48 21.33 4.51
CA PHE A 26 -5.03 20.85 3.24
C PHE A 26 -6.48 20.41 3.31
N SER A 27 -7.09 20.38 4.50
CA SER A 27 -8.46 19.86 4.72
C SER A 27 -8.63 18.37 4.33
N LEU A 28 -7.55 17.59 4.34
CA LEU A 28 -7.53 16.18 3.96
C LEU A 28 -7.07 15.29 5.12
N ASP A 29 -7.57 14.06 5.20
CA ASP A 29 -6.99 13.03 6.05
C ASP A 29 -5.79 12.39 5.34
N THR A 30 -4.59 12.62 5.86
CA THR A 30 -3.34 12.10 5.27
C THR A 30 -2.75 10.99 6.13
N TYR A 31 -2.25 9.94 5.48
CA TYR A 31 -1.58 8.81 6.13
C TYR A 31 -0.24 8.55 5.44
N ALA A 32 0.86 8.98 6.05
CA ALA A 32 2.20 8.73 5.54
C ALA A 32 2.66 7.31 5.92
N LEU A 33 3.37 6.65 4.99
CA LEU A 33 3.90 5.30 5.17
C LEU A 33 5.32 5.27 4.61
N LEU A 34 6.25 4.61 5.31
CA LEU A 34 7.57 4.27 4.78
C LEU A 34 7.54 2.84 4.24
N TYR A 35 8.09 2.64 3.05
CA TYR A 35 8.09 1.33 2.40
C TYR A 35 8.88 0.30 3.20
N GLU A 36 9.96 0.74 3.84
CA GLU A 36 10.88 -0.09 4.61
C GLU A 36 10.26 -0.61 5.93
N GLU A 37 9.18 0.02 6.41
CA GLU A 37 8.53 -0.34 7.69
C GLU A 37 7.40 -1.37 7.51
N LEU A 38 6.96 -1.62 6.28
CA LEU A 38 5.87 -2.52 5.96
C LEU A 38 6.27 -3.53 4.88
N THR A 39 5.75 -4.75 4.98
CA THR A 39 5.87 -5.65 3.84
C THR A 39 5.02 -5.11 2.68
N PRO A 40 5.42 -5.32 1.41
CA PRO A 40 4.70 -4.79 0.26
C PRO A 40 3.21 -5.18 0.26
N ILE A 41 2.91 -6.40 0.70
CA ILE A 41 1.54 -6.91 0.81
C ILE A 41 0.69 -6.14 1.83
N ARG A 42 1.28 -5.71 2.97
CA ARG A 42 0.58 -4.90 3.98
C ARG A 42 0.31 -3.49 3.47
N LEU A 43 1.24 -2.93 2.71
CA LEU A 43 1.10 -1.64 2.05
C LEU A 43 -0.05 -1.67 1.03
N ILE A 44 -0.07 -2.69 0.17
CA ILE A 44 -1.15 -2.92 -0.80
C ILE A 44 -2.50 -3.05 -0.07
N GLN A 45 -2.60 -3.87 0.96
CA GLN A 45 -3.83 -4.03 1.75
C GLN A 45 -4.32 -2.70 2.36
N GLY A 46 -3.40 -1.90 2.90
CA GLY A 46 -3.70 -0.57 3.42
C GLY A 46 -4.25 0.36 2.34
N VAL A 47 -3.60 0.43 1.18
CA VAL A 47 -4.04 1.28 0.06
C VAL A 47 -5.42 0.88 -0.44
N ILE A 48 -5.67 -0.42 -0.65
CA ILE A 48 -6.99 -0.90 -1.11
C ILE A 48 -8.07 -0.52 -0.08
N TYR A 49 -7.74 -0.55 1.23
CA TYR A 49 -8.68 -0.22 2.31
C TYR A 49 -8.97 1.28 2.36
N TRP A 50 -7.94 2.12 2.40
CA TRP A 50 -8.07 3.56 2.59
C TRP A 50 -8.66 4.27 1.39
N TYR A 51 -8.30 3.85 0.17
CA TYR A 51 -8.81 4.46 -1.06
C TYR A 51 -10.16 3.90 -1.50
N GLY A 52 -10.76 3.02 -0.69
CA GLY A 52 -12.04 2.39 -0.99
C GLY A 52 -12.05 1.78 -2.38
N LEU A 53 -10.87 1.29 -2.83
CA LEU A 53 -10.61 1.09 -4.25
C LEU A 53 -11.64 0.15 -4.85
N PHE A 54 -12.28 -0.74 -4.06
CA PHE A 54 -13.50 -1.43 -4.44
C PHE A 54 -14.39 -1.74 -3.21
N SER A 55 -15.71 -1.59 -3.38
CA SER A 55 -16.83 -1.90 -2.45
C SER A 55 -16.47 -2.67 -1.16
N HIS A 56 -16.24 -1.95 -0.06
CA HIS A 56 -16.28 -2.48 1.31
C HIS A 56 -17.74 -2.54 1.79
N GLN A 57 -18.22 -3.73 2.17
CA GLN A 57 -19.44 -3.83 2.98
C GLN A 57 -19.12 -3.46 4.44
N ARG A 58 -19.48 -2.25 4.85
CA ARG A 58 -19.31 -1.78 6.24
C ARG A 58 -19.99 -2.78 7.19
N GLY A 59 -19.20 -3.49 7.98
CA GLY A 59 -19.67 -4.46 8.99
C GLY A 59 -19.24 -5.91 8.75
N THR A 60 -19.09 -6.35 7.49
CA THR A 60 -18.61 -7.71 7.17
C THR A 60 -17.13 -7.74 6.81
N PHE A 61 -16.52 -6.58 6.53
CA PHE A 61 -15.16 -6.45 6.00
C PHE A 61 -14.92 -7.27 4.72
N ALA A 62 -15.99 -7.69 4.04
CA ALA A 62 -15.91 -8.46 2.83
C ALA A 62 -15.54 -7.55 1.66
N TRP A 63 -14.49 -7.93 0.95
CA TRP A 63 -14.03 -7.29 -0.27
C TRP A 63 -14.78 -7.93 -1.44
N LYS A 64 -15.58 -7.15 -2.17
CA LYS A 64 -16.13 -7.67 -3.44
C LYS A 64 -15.03 -7.68 -4.50
N GLY A 65 -14.65 -8.87 -4.98
CA GLY A 65 -14.15 -9.06 -6.34
C GLY A 65 -12.64 -9.10 -6.61
N PHE A 66 -11.78 -9.38 -5.62
CA PHE A 66 -10.34 -9.56 -5.90
C PHE A 66 -9.83 -10.93 -5.45
N LEU A 67 -9.08 -11.57 -6.36
CA LEU A 67 -8.24 -12.72 -6.08
C LEU A 67 -6.80 -12.20 -5.93
N ALA A 68 -6.27 -12.28 -4.71
CA ALA A 68 -4.85 -12.01 -4.49
C ALA A 68 -4.05 -13.22 -4.98
N LEU A 69 -3.39 -13.09 -6.13
CA LEU A 69 -2.51 -14.11 -6.67
C LEU A 69 -1.07 -13.80 -6.26
N MET A 70 -0.46 -14.72 -5.53
CA MET A 70 1.00 -14.73 -5.41
C MET A 70 1.57 -15.15 -6.75
N LEU A 71 2.42 -14.31 -7.32
CA LEU A 71 3.16 -14.67 -8.51
C LEU A 71 4.25 -15.67 -8.11
N ASP A 72 4.32 -16.77 -8.83
CA ASP A 72 5.38 -17.78 -8.69
C ASP A 72 6.18 -17.85 -9.99
N PRO A 73 7.23 -17.03 -10.15
CA PRO A 73 8.03 -17.01 -11.37
C PRO A 73 8.66 -18.37 -11.69
N ALA A 74 8.86 -19.24 -10.70
CA ALA A 74 9.41 -20.57 -10.93
C ALA A 74 8.41 -21.49 -11.66
N GLY A 75 7.11 -21.23 -11.50
CA GLY A 75 6.02 -21.95 -12.15
C GLY A 75 5.70 -21.45 -13.57
N ASP A 76 6.25 -20.31 -14.00
CA ASP A 76 5.84 -19.63 -15.24
C ASP A 76 5.97 -20.52 -16.49
N GLN A 77 7.04 -21.31 -16.61
CA GLN A 77 7.23 -22.21 -17.76
C GLN A 77 6.18 -23.34 -17.82
N ALA A 78 5.80 -23.89 -16.65
CA ALA A 78 4.76 -24.91 -16.57
C ALA A 78 3.36 -24.33 -16.84
N ALA A 79 3.10 -23.12 -16.35
CA ALA A 79 1.89 -22.37 -16.65
C ALA A 79 1.78 -22.07 -18.16
N LEU A 80 2.87 -21.65 -18.79
CA LEU A 80 2.93 -21.38 -20.23
C LEU A 80 2.62 -22.65 -21.05
N ALA A 81 3.19 -23.79 -20.68
CA ALA A 81 2.92 -25.07 -21.33
C ALA A 81 1.46 -25.53 -21.19
N SER A 82 0.78 -25.13 -20.11
CA SER A 82 -0.61 -25.49 -19.82
C SER A 82 -1.65 -24.66 -20.56
N LEU A 83 -1.28 -23.48 -21.08
CA LEU A 83 -2.18 -22.60 -21.84
C LEU A 83 -2.56 -23.16 -23.21
N GLY A 84 -1.87 -24.20 -23.69
CA GLY A 84 -2.05 -24.78 -25.02
C GLY A 84 -1.51 -23.87 -26.12
N SER A 85 -0.96 -24.44 -27.18
CA SER A 85 -0.63 -23.68 -28.39
C SER A 85 -1.92 -23.15 -29.01
N ALA A 86 -2.00 -21.82 -29.20
CA ALA A 86 -3.06 -21.18 -29.99
C ALA A 86 -3.06 -21.70 -31.44
#